data_AF-M3I7P4-F1
#
_entry.id   AF-M3I7P4-F1
#
_cell.length_a   1.000
_cell.length_b   1.000
_cell.length_c   1.000
_cell.angle_alpha   90.00
_cell.angle_beta   90.00
_cell.angle_gamma   90.00
#
_symmetry.space_group_name_H-M   'P 1'
#
loop_
_entity.id
_entity.type
_entity.pdbx_description
1 polymer ?
#
loop_
_entity_poly.entity_id
_entity_poly.type
_entity_poly.pdbx_seq_one_letter_code
_entity_poly.pdbx_strand_id
1 'polypeptide(L)'
;MIRKAQFKKSEIEKFRLEIARSIVAGKLQNCRSVLSRTARKSKNELEKQDIKEAIGKIEKNISLLEKAESIESIRGYEGDSAKTYFSVFDYCIIQQKEDFQFHKRTRRPPRSRTNALLSFLYSLLTNDCIAVCQAVGLDPYIGFLHDERPGRPSLALDMMEEFRPFIDRLVLL
;
A
#
# COMPACT_ATOMS: atom_id res chain seq x y z
N MET A 1 -22.17 -15.83 -13.76
CA MET A 1 -21.43 -14.62 -14.19
C MET A 1 -20.65 -14.08 -13.00
N ILE A 2 -19.34 -13.89 -13.14
CA ILE A 2 -18.40 -13.56 -12.05
C ILE A 2 -18.80 -12.28 -11.29
N ARG A 3 -19.16 -11.19 -11.98
CA ARG A 3 -19.62 -9.93 -11.34
C ARG A 3 -20.79 -10.11 -10.36
N LYS A 4 -21.78 -10.93 -10.72
CA LYS A 4 -22.91 -11.23 -9.82
C LYS A 4 -22.47 -11.97 -8.55
N ALA A 5 -21.47 -12.84 -8.68
CA ALA A 5 -20.91 -13.55 -7.53
C ALA A 5 -20.10 -12.60 -6.63
N GLN A 6 -19.28 -11.72 -7.24
CA GLN A 6 -18.53 -10.69 -6.53
C GLN A 6 -19.46 -9.80 -5.69
N PHE A 7 -20.51 -9.23 -6.31
CA PHE A 7 -21.48 -8.39 -5.61
C PHE A 7 -22.14 -9.13 -4.44
N LYS A 8 -22.60 -10.37 -4.66
CA LYS A 8 -23.18 -11.17 -3.57
C LYS A 8 -22.18 -11.45 -2.44
N LYS A 9 -20.90 -11.58 -2.75
CA LYS A 9 -19.83 -11.84 -1.79
C LYS A 9 -19.38 -10.59 -1.05
N SER A 10 -19.43 -9.41 -1.67
CA SER A 10 -19.08 -8.14 -1.01
C SER A 10 -20.06 -7.76 0.10
N GLU A 11 -21.32 -8.18 -0.03
CA GLU A 11 -22.37 -8.03 1.01
C GLU A 11 -22.17 -8.97 2.22
N ILE A 12 -21.34 -10.01 2.10
CA ILE A 12 -21.05 -10.93 3.21
C ILE A 12 -19.90 -10.34 4.03
N GLU A 13 -20.22 -9.77 5.18
CA GLU A 13 -19.27 -9.08 6.07
C GLU A 13 -18.01 -9.92 6.36
N LYS A 14 -18.18 -11.19 6.75
CA LYS A 14 -17.06 -12.10 7.01
C LYS A 14 -16.12 -12.25 5.81
N PHE A 15 -16.68 -12.42 4.61
CA PHE A 15 -15.91 -12.58 3.39
C PHE A 15 -15.18 -11.27 3.03
N ARG A 16 -15.89 -10.14 3.15
CA ARG A 16 -15.30 -8.81 2.95
C ARG A 16 -14.11 -8.57 3.88
N LEU A 17 -14.26 -8.92 5.16
CA LEU A 17 -13.23 -8.79 6.18
C LEU A 17 -12.01 -9.67 5.86
N GLU A 18 -12.22 -10.93 5.47
CA GLU A 18 -11.15 -11.85 5.09
C GLU A 18 -10.32 -11.32 3.91
N ILE A 19 -10.98 -10.85 2.84
CA ILE A 19 -10.31 -10.30 1.66
C ILE A 19 -9.55 -9.01 2.01
N ALA A 20 -10.18 -8.08 2.73
CA ALA A 20 -9.53 -6.84 3.16
C ALA A 20 -8.28 -7.12 4.01
N ARG A 21 -8.34 -8.11 4.90
CA ARG A 21 -7.20 -8.53 5.73
C ARG A 21 -6.06 -9.06 4.87
N SER A 22 -6.35 -9.93 3.89
CA SER A 22 -5.34 -10.47 2.98
C SER A 22 -4.64 -9.37 2.17
N ILE A 23 -5.39 -8.42 1.64
CA ILE A 23 -4.84 -7.28 0.88
C ILE A 23 -3.87 -6.46 1.73
N VAL A 24 -4.30 -6.06 2.94
CA VAL A 24 -3.46 -5.25 3.83
C VAL A 24 -2.26 -6.05 4.32
N ALA A 25 -2.41 -7.35 4.60
CA ALA A 25 -1.29 -8.21 4.98
C ALA A 25 -0.24 -8.26 3.87
N GLY A 26 -0.66 -8.45 2.62
CA GLY A 26 0.24 -8.44 1.46
C GLY A 26 0.99 -7.11 1.32
N LYS A 27 0.28 -5.97 1.44
CA LYS A 27 0.90 -4.64 1.46
C LYS A 27 1.96 -4.51 2.56
N LEU A 28 1.62 -4.83 3.80
CA LEU A 28 2.51 -4.66 4.96
C LEU A 28 3.75 -5.57 4.84
N GLN A 29 3.58 -6.81 4.40
CA GLN A 29 4.68 -7.74 4.15
C GLN A 29 5.62 -7.22 3.04
N ASN A 30 5.07 -6.61 1.99
CA ASN A 30 5.85 -6.02 0.91
C ASN A 30 6.58 -4.75 1.37
N CYS A 31 5.93 -3.87 2.15
CA CYS A 31 6.59 -2.73 2.81
C CYS A 31 7.77 -3.19 3.67
N ARG A 32 7.56 -4.18 4.54
CA ARG A 32 8.61 -4.77 5.37
C ARG A 32 9.77 -5.27 4.51
N SER A 33 9.47 -6.00 3.43
CA SER A 33 10.49 -6.55 2.53
C SER A 33 11.35 -5.46 1.87
N VAL A 34 10.75 -4.34 1.48
CA VAL A 34 11.48 -3.16 0.98
C VAL A 34 12.43 -2.63 2.05
N LEU A 35 11.91 -2.35 3.25
CA LEU A 35 12.69 -1.81 4.37
C LEU A 35 13.83 -2.76 4.78
N SER A 36 13.58 -4.06 4.89
CA SER A 36 14.62 -5.04 5.23
C SER A 36 15.73 -5.12 4.19
N ARG A 37 15.43 -4.83 2.91
CA ARG A 37 16.45 -4.72 1.87
C ARG A 37 17.25 -3.43 2.01
N THR A 38 16.61 -2.31 2.33
CA THR A 38 17.29 -1.03 2.59
C THR A 38 18.21 -1.12 3.79
N ALA A 39 17.74 -1.65 4.93
CA ALA A 39 18.56 -1.81 6.15
C ALA A 39 19.81 -2.66 5.94
N ARG A 40 19.76 -3.67 5.06
CA ARG A 40 20.94 -4.49 4.71
C ARG A 40 21.98 -3.72 3.88
N LYS A 41 21.55 -2.71 3.13
CA LYS A 41 22.42 -1.91 2.26
C LYS A 41 22.89 -0.60 2.89
N SER A 42 22.17 -0.07 3.88
CA SER A 42 22.55 1.18 4.53
C SER A 42 23.88 1.01 5.27
N LYS A 43 24.78 1.98 5.06
CA LYS A 43 26.07 2.09 5.74
C LYS A 43 25.97 2.99 6.99
N ASN A 44 24.86 3.69 7.17
CA ASN A 44 24.61 4.57 8.29
C ASN A 44 23.86 3.77 9.38
N GLU A 45 24.52 3.55 10.52
CA GLU A 45 23.94 2.74 11.60
C GLU A 45 22.73 3.40 12.26
N LEU A 46 22.61 4.74 12.25
CA LEU A 46 21.43 5.45 12.76
C LEU A 46 20.22 5.20 11.86
N GLU A 47 20.36 5.40 10.54
CA GLU A 47 19.29 5.11 9.57
C GLU A 47 18.86 3.65 9.62
N LYS A 48 19.82 2.73 9.72
CA LYS A 48 19.57 1.31 9.83
C LYS A 48 18.79 0.96 11.10
N GLN A 49 19.07 1.64 12.21
CA GLN A 49 18.31 1.46 13.45
C GLN A 49 16.88 1.97 13.30
N ASP A 50 16.67 3.16 12.74
CA ASP A 50 15.34 3.71 12.47
C ASP A 50 14.52 2.78 11.56
N ILE A 51 15.13 2.24 10.50
CA ILE A 51 14.49 1.29 9.58
C ILE A 51 14.10 0.00 10.33
N LYS A 52 14.96 -0.52 11.21
CA LYS A 52 14.64 -1.71 12.02
C LYS A 52 13.47 -1.46 12.97
N GLU A 53 13.40 -0.29 13.59
CA GLU A 53 12.26 0.09 14.44
C GLU A 53 10.96 0.16 13.61
N ALA A 54 11.02 0.76 12.43
CA ALA A 54 9.89 0.82 11.50
C ALA A 54 9.43 -0.58 11.06
N ILE A 55 10.37 -1.49 10.78
CA ILE A 55 10.08 -2.92 10.51
C ILE A 55 9.35 -3.55 11.68
N GLY A 56 9.85 -3.40 12.91
CA GLY A 56 9.23 -4.00 14.10
C GLY A 56 7.80 -3.49 14.35
N LYS A 57 7.55 -2.19 14.11
CA LYS A 57 6.19 -1.62 14.16
C LYS A 57 5.27 -2.23 13.11
N ILE A 58 5.75 -2.38 11.86
CA ILE A 58 4.98 -3.02 10.79
C ILE A 58 4.69 -4.49 11.11
N GLU A 59 5.66 -5.24 11.65
CA GLU A 59 5.48 -6.63 12.06
C GLU A 59 4.43 -6.76 13.17
N LYS A 60 4.47 -5.88 14.17
CA LYS A 60 3.43 -5.82 15.20
C LYS A 60 2.05 -5.60 14.58
N ASN A 61 1.91 -4.68 13.62
CA ASN A 61 0.64 -4.44 12.95
C ASN A 61 0.18 -5.63 12.10
N ILE A 62 1.09 -6.39 11.47
CA ILE A 62 0.75 -7.65 10.79
C ILE A 62 0.13 -8.64 11.78
N SER A 63 0.73 -8.82 12.97
CA SER A 63 0.18 -9.73 13.99
C SER A 63 -1.16 -9.26 14.56
N LEU A 64 -1.38 -7.95 14.68
CA LEU A 64 -2.67 -7.41 15.12
C LEU A 64 -3.74 -7.51 14.03
N LEU A 65 -3.36 -7.34 12.77
CA LEU A 65 -4.24 -7.45 11.61
C LEU A 65 -4.88 -8.85 11.50
N GLU A 66 -4.16 -9.91 11.87
CA GLU A 66 -4.70 -11.28 11.94
C GLU A 66 -5.95 -11.38 12.83
N LYS A 67 -6.00 -10.58 13.90
CA LYS A 67 -7.08 -10.55 14.89
C LYS A 67 -8.08 -9.41 14.68
N ALA A 68 -7.95 -8.64 13.59
CA ALA A 68 -8.83 -7.53 13.30
C ALA A 68 -10.25 -8.04 12.99
N GLU A 69 -11.25 -7.53 13.71
CA GLU A 69 -12.65 -7.94 13.60
C GLU A 69 -13.51 -6.97 12.78
N SER A 70 -12.95 -5.86 12.29
CA SER A 70 -13.68 -4.84 11.53
C SER A 70 -12.85 -4.24 10.40
N ILE A 71 -13.52 -3.71 9.37
CA ILE A 71 -12.85 -3.01 8.26
C ILE A 71 -12.16 -1.74 8.76
N GLU A 72 -12.73 -1.07 9.76
CA GLU A 72 -12.19 0.14 10.38
C GLU A 72 -10.86 -0.16 11.07
N SER A 73 -10.77 -1.28 11.81
CA SER A 73 -9.52 -1.69 12.45
C SER A 73 -8.45 -2.07 11.43
N ILE A 74 -8.81 -2.80 10.37
CA ILE A 74 -7.92 -3.11 9.24
C ILE A 74 -7.36 -1.84 8.61
N ARG A 75 -8.21 -0.85 8.31
CA ARG A 75 -7.79 0.46 7.78
C ARG A 75 -6.91 1.22 8.76
N GLY A 76 -7.16 1.08 10.06
CA GLY A 76 -6.33 1.64 11.13
C GLY A 76 -4.89 1.11 11.06
N TYR A 77 -4.73 -0.22 10.99
CA TYR A 77 -3.42 -0.86 10.85
C TYR A 77 -2.73 -0.51 9.54
N GLU A 78 -3.48 -0.48 8.42
CA GLU A 78 -2.97 -0.03 7.12
C GLU A 78 -2.42 1.40 7.21
N GLY A 79 -3.19 2.32 7.79
CA GLY A 79 -2.81 3.72 7.90
C GLY A 79 -1.61 3.95 8.82
N ASP A 80 -1.54 3.25 9.94
CA ASP A 80 -0.41 3.31 10.87
C ASP A 80 0.88 2.74 10.25
N SER A 81 0.79 1.58 9.61
CA SER A 81 1.92 1.00 8.87
C SER A 81 2.34 1.85 7.68
N ALA A 82 1.41 2.51 6.97
CA ALA A 82 1.74 3.42 5.89
C ALA A 82 2.49 4.67 6.41
N LYS A 83 2.06 5.25 7.54
CA LYS A 83 2.78 6.36 8.19
C LYS A 83 4.19 5.95 8.59
N THR A 84 4.33 4.79 9.22
CA THR A 84 5.62 4.21 9.64
C THR A 84 6.52 3.92 8.45
N TYR A 85 5.99 3.35 7.37
CA TYR A 85 6.75 3.10 6.15
C TYR A 85 7.25 4.41 5.53
N PHE A 86 6.38 5.42 5.41
CA PHE A 86 6.76 6.71 4.84
C PHE A 86 7.69 7.55 5.72
N SER A 87 7.73 7.33 7.04
CA SER A 87 8.64 8.08 7.93
C SER A 87 10.11 7.75 7.70
N VAL A 88 10.42 6.54 7.21
CA VAL A 88 11.79 6.09 6.89
C VAL A 88 12.03 5.95 5.39
N PHE A 89 11.09 6.39 4.57
CA PHE A 89 11.15 6.23 3.11
C PHE A 89 12.31 7.00 2.49
N ASP A 90 12.66 8.15 3.06
CA ASP A 90 13.78 8.96 2.61
C ASP A 90 15.10 8.19 2.65
N TYR A 91 15.32 7.40 3.71
CA TYR A 91 16.51 6.54 3.84
C TYR A 91 16.60 5.45 2.76
N CYS A 92 15.49 5.16 2.07
CA CYS A 92 15.44 4.20 1.00
C CYS A 92 15.91 4.76 -0.35
N ILE A 93 16.03 6.09 -0.48
CA ILE A 93 16.46 6.78 -1.71
C ILE A 93 17.98 6.85 -1.71
N ILE A 94 18.62 6.07 -2.60
CA ILE A 94 20.08 5.89 -2.60
C ILE A 94 20.79 6.57 -3.77
N GLN A 95 20.08 7.00 -4.81
CA GLN A 95 20.63 7.81 -5.90
C GLN A 95 19.94 9.18 -5.95
N GLN A 96 20.65 10.19 -6.49
CA GLN A 96 20.13 11.55 -6.70
C GLN A 96 19.44 12.13 -5.44
N LYS A 97 20.05 11.88 -4.27
CA LYS A 97 19.45 12.14 -2.95
C LYS A 97 19.05 13.60 -2.74
N GLU A 98 19.82 14.54 -3.27
CA GLU A 98 19.55 15.98 -3.18
C GLU A 98 18.31 16.38 -4.00
N ASP A 99 18.11 15.79 -5.17
CA ASP A 99 16.97 16.07 -6.05
C ASP A 99 15.67 15.40 -5.59
N PHE A 100 15.78 14.20 -4.98
CA PHE A 100 14.65 13.34 -4.66
C PHE A 100 14.38 13.20 -3.15
N GLN A 101 14.65 14.25 -2.38
CA GLN A 101 14.34 14.27 -0.94
C GLN A 101 12.85 13.98 -0.66
N PHE A 102 12.61 13.22 0.40
CA PHE A 102 11.27 12.85 0.83
C PHE A 102 11.05 13.20 2.31
N HIS A 103 10.22 14.20 2.58
CA HIS A 103 9.84 14.54 3.96
C HIS A 103 8.51 13.91 4.39
N LYS A 104 7.54 13.91 3.47
CA LYS A 104 6.19 13.36 3.71
C LYS A 104 5.47 13.13 2.39
N ARG A 105 4.46 12.25 2.41
CA ARG A 105 3.59 12.03 1.26
C ARG A 105 2.64 13.23 1.04
N THR A 106 2.65 13.79 -0.16
CA THR A 106 1.72 14.85 -0.63
C THR A 106 1.15 14.44 -2.00
N ARG A 107 -0.19 14.34 -2.10
CA ARG A 107 -0.84 13.71 -3.27
C ARG A 107 -1.52 14.71 -4.21
N ARG A 108 -2.19 15.74 -3.67
CA ARG A 108 -3.04 16.67 -4.43
C ARG A 108 -2.94 18.10 -3.86
N PRO A 109 -2.04 18.96 -4.37
CA PRO A 109 -0.99 18.66 -5.34
C PRO A 109 0.24 17.97 -4.71
N PRO A 110 1.06 17.24 -5.48
CA PRO A 110 2.39 16.82 -5.05
C PRO A 110 3.31 18.04 -4.88
N ARG A 111 4.07 18.08 -3.77
CA ARG A 111 4.92 19.23 -3.40
C ARG A 111 6.42 18.96 -3.53
N SER A 112 6.81 17.80 -4.06
CA SER A 112 8.21 17.44 -4.32
C SER A 112 8.30 16.51 -5.53
N ARG A 113 9.50 16.39 -6.12
CA ARG A 113 9.76 15.52 -7.28
C ARG A 113 9.40 14.06 -6.97
N THR A 114 9.82 13.55 -5.82
CA THR A 114 9.50 12.20 -5.32
C THR A 114 7.99 11.99 -5.19
N ASN A 115 7.26 12.99 -4.67
CA ASN A 115 5.80 12.91 -4.56
C ASN A 115 5.10 12.94 -5.91
N ALA A 116 5.63 13.70 -6.88
CA ALA A 116 5.11 13.73 -8.23
C ALA A 116 5.30 12.38 -8.91
N LEU A 117 6.49 11.78 -8.81
CA LEU A 117 6.80 10.47 -9.39
C LEU A 117 5.93 9.36 -8.76
N LEU A 118 5.81 9.32 -7.42
CA LEU A 118 4.92 8.39 -6.74
C LEU A 118 3.46 8.55 -7.18
N SER A 119 2.97 9.79 -7.30
CA SER A 119 1.58 10.04 -7.74
C SER A 119 1.37 9.61 -9.19
N PHE A 120 2.35 9.85 -10.07
CA PHE A 120 2.31 9.42 -11.46
C PHE A 120 2.25 7.90 -11.58
N LEU A 121 3.20 7.20 -10.95
CA LEU A 121 3.27 5.74 -11.00
C LEU A 121 2.05 5.07 -10.36
N TYR A 122 1.53 5.61 -9.26
CA TYR A 122 0.29 5.11 -8.67
C TYR A 122 -0.92 5.32 -9.59
N SER A 123 -0.93 6.38 -10.40
CA SER A 123 -2.01 6.60 -11.37
C SER A 123 -1.96 5.57 -12.49
N LEU A 124 -0.75 5.25 -12.99
CA LEU A 124 -0.55 4.17 -13.95
C LEU A 124 -0.98 2.82 -13.39
N LEU A 125 -0.49 2.46 -12.20
CA LEU A 125 -0.87 1.21 -11.53
C LEU A 125 -2.38 1.11 -11.32
N THR A 126 -3.05 2.23 -10.98
CA THR A 126 -4.51 2.24 -10.83
C THR A 126 -5.20 1.88 -12.15
N ASN A 127 -4.76 2.46 -13.26
CA ASN A 127 -5.32 2.16 -14.59
C ASN A 127 -5.09 0.69 -14.99
N ASP A 128 -3.92 0.15 -14.71
CA ASP A 128 -3.61 -1.26 -14.96
C ASP A 128 -4.51 -2.18 -14.14
N CYS A 129 -4.70 -1.89 -12.84
CA CYS A 129 -5.61 -2.66 -12.00
C CYS A 129 -7.06 -2.61 -12.51
N ILE A 130 -7.55 -1.44 -12.97
CA ILE A 130 -8.88 -1.32 -13.59
C ILE A 130 -8.99 -2.22 -14.82
N ALA A 131 -8.01 -2.13 -15.73
CA ALA A 131 -8.00 -2.90 -16.96
C ALA A 131 -7.98 -4.41 -16.67
N VAL A 132 -7.17 -4.86 -15.70
CA VAL A 132 -7.08 -6.27 -15.30
C VAL A 132 -8.40 -6.73 -14.67
N CYS A 133 -9.01 -5.97 -13.76
CA CYS A 133 -10.31 -6.31 -13.18
C CYS A 133 -11.36 -6.55 -14.28
N GLN A 134 -11.42 -5.66 -15.27
CA GLN A 134 -12.35 -5.76 -16.39
C GLN A 134 -12.05 -6.98 -17.26
N ALA A 135 -10.78 -7.23 -17.59
CA ALA A 135 -10.36 -8.35 -18.42
C ALA A 135 -10.71 -9.72 -17.81
N VAL A 136 -10.60 -9.86 -16.49
CA VAL A 136 -10.96 -11.10 -15.78
C VAL A 136 -12.45 -11.19 -15.43
N GLY A 137 -13.25 -10.20 -15.81
CA GLY A 137 -14.70 -10.19 -15.59
C GLY A 137 -15.13 -9.82 -14.18
N LEU A 138 -14.27 -9.17 -13.39
CA LEU A 138 -14.63 -8.50 -12.13
C LEU A 138 -15.20 -7.10 -12.42
N ASP A 139 -15.85 -6.52 -11.41
CA ASP A 139 -16.24 -5.12 -11.39
C ASP A 139 -15.19 -4.31 -10.60
N PRO A 140 -14.48 -3.36 -11.23
CA PRO A 140 -13.45 -2.57 -10.57
C PRO A 140 -13.99 -1.63 -9.48
N TYR A 141 -15.30 -1.39 -9.41
CA TYR A 141 -15.92 -0.46 -8.47
C TYR A 141 -16.39 -1.13 -7.16
N ILE A 142 -16.49 -2.46 -7.12
CA ILE A 142 -16.93 -3.23 -5.93
C ILE A 142 -15.70 -3.69 -5.13
N GLY A 143 -15.25 -2.84 -4.20
CA GLY A 143 -14.11 -3.10 -3.32
C GLY A 143 -14.48 -3.86 -2.05
N PHE A 144 -13.48 -4.41 -1.38
CA PHE A 144 -13.58 -5.11 -0.11
C PHE A 144 -12.95 -4.30 1.04
N LEU A 145 -11.83 -3.62 0.79
CA LEU A 145 -11.14 -2.76 1.76
C LEU A 145 -11.62 -1.32 1.69
N HIS A 146 -11.65 -0.69 0.51
CA HIS A 146 -12.12 0.68 0.34
C HIS A 146 -13.64 0.76 0.13
N ASP A 147 -14.29 1.72 0.78
CA ASP A 147 -15.74 1.91 0.62
C ASP A 147 -16.11 2.25 -0.82
N GLU A 148 -17.27 1.75 -1.22
CA GLU A 148 -17.90 2.07 -2.48
C GLU A 148 -18.29 3.55 -2.47
N ARG A 149 -17.78 4.29 -3.46
CA ARG A 149 -18.18 5.67 -3.73
C ARG A 149 -18.40 5.81 -5.23
N PRO A 150 -19.47 6.49 -5.69
CA PRO A 150 -19.70 6.69 -7.11
C PRO A 150 -18.45 7.23 -7.82
N GLY A 151 -18.04 6.55 -8.91
CA GLY A 151 -16.85 6.92 -9.70
C GLY A 151 -15.50 6.54 -9.10
N ARG A 152 -15.45 5.93 -7.91
CA ARG A 152 -14.20 5.44 -7.31
C ARG A 152 -14.00 3.95 -7.65
N PRO A 153 -12.92 3.56 -8.35
CA PRO A 153 -12.64 2.15 -8.68
C PRO A 153 -12.10 1.40 -7.45
N SER A 154 -12.97 1.14 -6.46
CA SER A 154 -12.56 0.65 -5.14
C SER A 154 -11.85 -0.70 -5.18
N LEU A 155 -12.25 -1.66 -6.02
CA LEU A 155 -11.50 -2.92 -6.16
C LEU A 155 -10.11 -2.69 -6.76
N ALA A 156 -9.99 -1.84 -7.78
CA ALA A 156 -8.69 -1.56 -8.36
C ALA A 156 -7.76 -0.89 -7.34
N LEU A 157 -8.30 0.00 -6.50
CA LEU A 157 -7.57 0.62 -5.39
C LEU A 157 -7.22 -0.37 -4.28
N ASP A 158 -8.02 -1.41 -4.08
CA ASP A 158 -7.70 -2.50 -3.16
C ASP A 158 -6.56 -3.36 -3.70
N MET A 159 -6.69 -3.81 -4.95
CA MET A 159 -5.68 -4.66 -5.60
C MET A 159 -4.32 -3.97 -5.69
N MET A 160 -4.29 -2.66 -5.97
CA MET A 160 -3.03 -1.94 -6.08
C MET A 160 -2.24 -1.91 -4.76
N GLU A 161 -2.89 -2.09 -3.59
CA GLU A 161 -2.23 -1.97 -2.28
C GLU A 161 -1.05 -2.93 -2.13
N GLU A 162 -1.19 -4.17 -2.59
CA GLU A 162 -0.13 -5.18 -2.54
C GLU A 162 1.05 -4.82 -3.45
N PHE A 163 0.80 -4.14 -4.57
CA PHE A 163 1.82 -3.76 -5.56
C PHE A 163 2.49 -2.41 -5.29
N ARG A 164 1.90 -1.55 -4.45
CA ARG A 164 2.47 -0.22 -4.13
C ARG A 164 3.94 -0.29 -3.69
N PRO A 165 4.35 -1.14 -2.74
CA PRO A 165 5.76 -1.18 -2.32
C PRO A 165 6.70 -1.66 -3.43
N PHE A 166 6.20 -2.45 -4.38
CA PHE A 166 6.98 -2.83 -5.56
C PHE A 166 7.18 -1.63 -6.49
N ILE A 167 6.11 -0.87 -6.77
CA ILE A 167 6.19 0.36 -7.57
C ILE A 167 7.05 1.43 -6.89
N ASP A 168 6.98 1.54 -5.56
CA ASP A 168 7.79 2.47 -4.78
C ASP A 168 9.28 2.25 -5.05
N ARG A 169 9.73 1.02 -5.23
CA ARG A 169 11.13 0.70 -5.56
C ARG A 169 11.61 1.29 -6.89
N LEU A 170 10.71 1.62 -7.82
CA LEU A 170 11.06 2.32 -9.05
C LEU A 170 11.41 3.80 -8.80
N VAL A 171 10.90 4.36 -7.69
CA VAL A 171 11.23 5.72 -7.20
C VAL A 171 12.52 5.72 -6.40
N LEU A 172 12.85 4.61 -5.74
CA LEU A 172 14.05 4.46 -4.92
C LEU A 172 15.35 4.25 -5.72
N LEU A 173 15.25 4.16 -7.05
CA LEU A 173 16.38 3.93 -7.94
C LEU A 173 17.45 5.00 -7.75
#